data_AF-A0A141RAB7-F1
#
_entry.id   AF-A0A141RAB7-F1
#
_cell.length_a   1.000
_cell.length_b   1.000
_cell.length_c   1.000
_cell.angle_alpha   90.00
_cell.angle_beta   90.00
_cell.angle_gamma   90.00
#
_symmetry.space_group_name_H-M   'P 1'
#
loop_
_entity.id
_entity.type
_entity.pdbx_description
1 polymer ?
#
loop_
_entity_poly.entity_id
_entity_poly.type
_entity_poly.pdbx_seq_one_letter_code
_entity_poly.pdbx_strand_id
1 'polypeptide(L)'
;GAFVFGERLQGKQLAGISLAVFGVLVLIEGSLNGQHVALLGFMLTLAAGLSWACGNIFNKLIMQHETRPAVLSLVVWSALIPIVPFMAASFILDGPQTMLKSLVEIDLTTILSLIYLALVASIIGYGIWGSLLGRYETWRVAPLSLLVPVVGLASAALLLDETLSVLQLCGAGLIMAGLYINGFGLR
;
A
#
# COMPACT_ATOMS: atom_id res chain seq x y z
N GLY A 1 -5.70 -11.61 -11.34
CA GLY A 1 -7.08 -11.46 -11.83
C GLY A 1 -7.34 -12.44 -12.93
N ALA A 2 -7.04 -12.07 -14.18
CA ALA A 2 -7.33 -12.88 -15.36
C ALA A 2 -6.75 -14.31 -15.35
N PHE A 3 -5.50 -14.50 -14.92
CA PHE A 3 -4.86 -15.82 -14.92
C PHE A 3 -5.36 -16.76 -13.81
N VAL A 4 -5.83 -16.21 -12.69
CA VAL A 4 -6.20 -16.96 -11.48
C VAL A 4 -7.71 -17.15 -11.35
N PHE A 5 -8.50 -16.15 -11.78
CA PHE A 5 -9.96 -16.17 -11.71
C PHE A 5 -10.63 -16.31 -13.08
N GLY A 6 -9.86 -16.36 -14.18
CA GLY A 6 -10.41 -16.40 -15.54
C GLY A 6 -11.17 -15.12 -15.94
N GLU A 7 -11.05 -14.04 -15.16
CA GLU A 7 -11.71 -12.76 -15.45
C GLU A 7 -11.24 -12.23 -16.81
N ARG A 8 -12.18 -12.00 -17.72
CA ARG A 8 -11.89 -11.45 -19.06
C ARG A 8 -11.30 -10.05 -18.91
N LEU A 9 -10.03 -9.90 -19.30
CA LEU A 9 -9.37 -8.59 -19.42
C LEU A 9 -10.17 -7.73 -20.39
N GLN A 10 -10.91 -6.75 -19.88
CA GLN A 10 -11.56 -5.75 -20.71
C GLN A 10 -10.48 -4.86 -21.34
N GLY A 11 -10.63 -4.46 -22.61
CA GLY A 11 -9.63 -3.64 -23.31
C GLY A 11 -9.24 -2.35 -22.58
N LYS A 12 -10.15 -1.81 -21.76
CA LYS A 12 -9.90 -0.67 -20.86
C LYS A 12 -8.82 -0.96 -19.80
N GLN A 13 -8.77 -2.19 -19.25
CA GLN A 13 -7.72 -2.60 -18.30
C GLN A 13 -6.38 -2.77 -19.00
N LEU A 14 -6.36 -3.28 -20.23
CA LEU A 14 -5.12 -3.39 -21.02
C LEU A 14 -4.54 -2.00 -21.28
N ALA A 15 -5.39 -1.05 -21.71
CA ALA A 15 -4.99 0.34 -21.91
C ALA A 15 -4.48 1.00 -20.61
N GLY A 16 -5.13 0.73 -19.47
CA GLY A 16 -4.66 1.20 -18.16
C GLY A 16 -3.30 0.63 -17.75
N ILE A 17 -3.06 -0.66 -18.00
CA ILE A 17 -1.74 -1.29 -17.79
C ILE A 17 -0.69 -0.65 -18.70
N SER A 18 -0.98 -0.51 -20.00
CA SER A 18 -0.07 0.12 -20.95
C SER A 18 0.26 1.57 -20.57
N LEU A 19 -0.75 2.34 -20.14
CA LEU A 19 -0.57 3.71 -19.69
C LEU A 19 0.24 3.80 -18.39
N ALA A 20 0.04 2.86 -17.45
CA ALA A 20 0.82 2.78 -16.23
C ALA A 20 2.30 2.45 -16.54
N VAL A 21 2.57 1.49 -17.45
CA VAL A 21 3.92 1.19 -17.92
C VAL A 21 4.55 2.41 -18.61
N PHE A 22 3.78 3.14 -19.42
CA PHE A 22 4.28 4.33 -20.11
C PHE A 22 4.56 5.49 -19.15
N GLY A 23 3.65 5.79 -18.20
CA GLY A 23 3.86 6.81 -17.18
C GLY A 23 5.06 6.52 -16.28
N VAL A 24 5.31 5.23 -16.00
CA VAL A 24 6.52 4.74 -15.36
C VAL A 24 7.78 5.05 -16.18
N LEU A 25 7.77 4.76 -17.49
CA LEU A 25 8.93 5.02 -18.38
C LEU A 25 9.23 6.52 -18.45
N VAL A 26 8.20 7.36 -18.52
CA VAL A 26 8.32 8.82 -18.49
C VAL A 26 8.86 9.33 -17.15
N LEU A 27 8.46 8.74 -16.02
CA LEU A 27 9.03 9.06 -14.70
C LEU A 27 10.52 8.72 -14.61
N ILE A 28 10.94 7.60 -15.21
CA ILE A 28 12.35 7.20 -15.27
C ILE A 28 13.16 8.21 -16.09
N GLU A 29 12.63 8.69 -17.22
CA GLU A 29 13.29 9.72 -18.02
C GLU A 29 13.25 11.12 -17.37
N GLY A 30 12.14 11.50 -16.74
CA GLY A 30 11.95 12.82 -16.14
C GLY A 30 12.65 13.01 -14.79
N SER A 31 12.92 11.94 -14.05
CA SER A 31 13.69 12.00 -12.81
C SER A 31 15.20 12.17 -13.05
N LEU A 32 15.65 12.23 -14.32
CA LEU A 32 17.03 12.49 -14.75
C LEU A 32 17.45 13.97 -14.61
N ASN A 33 16.97 14.68 -13.58
CA ASN A 33 17.61 15.92 -13.10
C ASN A 33 18.78 15.57 -12.16
N GLY A 34 19.70 14.72 -12.63
CA GLY A 34 21.03 14.52 -12.01
C GLY A 34 21.10 13.65 -10.74
N GLN A 35 19.99 13.24 -10.12
CA GLN A 35 20.03 12.22 -9.07
C GLN A 35 19.52 10.89 -9.59
N HIS A 36 20.39 9.88 -9.58
CA HIS A 36 20.02 8.52 -9.95
C HIS A 36 19.03 7.98 -8.92
N VAL A 37 17.73 7.99 -9.25
CA VAL A 37 16.82 7.01 -8.65
C VAL A 37 17.38 5.65 -9.07
N ALA A 38 17.97 4.94 -8.12
CA ALA A 38 18.53 3.63 -8.39
C ALA A 38 17.43 2.78 -9.03
N LEU A 39 17.66 2.27 -10.24
CA LEU A 39 16.77 1.33 -10.95
C LEU A 39 16.25 0.23 -10.00
N LEU A 40 17.07 -0.14 -9.02
CA LEU A 40 16.75 -0.97 -7.88
C LEU A 40 15.50 -0.50 -7.10
N GLY A 41 15.46 0.74 -6.61
CA GLY A 41 14.33 1.27 -5.84
C GLY A 41 13.04 1.32 -6.65
N PHE A 42 13.17 1.60 -7.94
CA PHE A 42 12.05 1.53 -8.88
C PHE A 42 11.50 0.10 -9.03
N MET A 43 12.39 -0.87 -9.30
CA MET A 43 12.02 -2.29 -9.42
C MET A 43 11.43 -2.85 -8.11
N LEU A 44 11.94 -2.41 -6.96
CA LEU A 44 11.40 -2.75 -5.64
C LEU A 44 9.98 -2.19 -5.44
N THR A 45 9.70 -0.98 -5.93
CA THR A 45 8.36 -0.37 -5.86
C THR A 45 7.35 -1.14 -6.72
N LEU A 46 7.75 -1.56 -7.93
CA LEU A 46 6.93 -2.44 -8.77
C LEU A 46 6.69 -3.80 -8.10
N ALA A 47 7.75 -4.41 -7.54
CA ALA A 47 7.63 -5.68 -6.82
C ALA A 47 6.70 -5.56 -5.60
N ALA A 48 6.75 -4.44 -4.88
CA ALA A 48 5.83 -4.15 -3.78
C ALA A 48 4.38 -4.06 -4.25
N GLY A 49 4.11 -3.32 -5.33
CA GLY A 49 2.77 -3.22 -5.92
C GLY A 49 2.24 -4.57 -6.42
N LEU A 50 3.11 -5.38 -7.04
CA LEU A 50 2.77 -6.71 -7.53
C LEU A 50 2.48 -7.68 -6.37
N SER A 51 3.29 -7.63 -5.31
CA SER A 51 3.08 -8.42 -4.09
C SER A 51 1.76 -8.05 -3.41
N TRP A 52 1.43 -6.76 -3.35
CA TRP A 52 0.15 -6.29 -2.82
C TRP A 52 -1.04 -6.77 -3.67
N ALA A 53 -0.93 -6.71 -4.99
CA ALA A 53 -1.97 -7.24 -5.89
C ALA A 53 -2.17 -8.76 -5.72
N CYS A 54 -1.07 -9.52 -5.61
CA CYS A 54 -1.12 -10.95 -5.31
C CYS A 54 -1.79 -11.23 -3.96
N GLY A 55 -1.44 -10.48 -2.91
CA GLY A 55 -2.07 -10.60 -1.58
C GLY A 55 -3.59 -10.38 -1.62
N ASN A 56 -4.05 -9.36 -2.35
CA ASN A 56 -5.49 -9.13 -2.53
C ASN A 56 -6.18 -10.25 -3.32
N ILE A 57 -5.52 -10.81 -4.33
CA ILE A 57 -6.04 -11.97 -5.09
C ILE A 57 -6.19 -13.19 -4.18
N PHE A 58 -5.17 -13.52 -3.38
CA PHE A 58 -5.23 -14.64 -2.45
C PHE A 58 -6.27 -14.42 -1.35
N ASN A 59 -6.38 -13.20 -0.80
CA ASN A 59 -7.44 -12.86 0.14
C ASN A 59 -8.84 -13.10 -0.47
N LYS A 60 -9.05 -12.66 -1.72
CA LYS A 60 -10.31 -12.92 -2.44
C LYS A 60 -10.57 -14.41 -2.65
N LEU A 61 -9.56 -15.21 -3.01
CA LEU A 61 -9.68 -16.67 -3.15
C LEU A 61 -10.07 -17.36 -1.83
N ILE A 62 -9.45 -16.95 -0.71
CA ILE A 62 -9.74 -17.51 0.61
C ILE A 62 -11.16 -17.17 1.04
N MET A 63 -11.62 -15.94 0.75
CA MET A 63 -13.00 -15.52 1.05
C MET A 63 -14.07 -16.22 0.19
N GLN A 64 -13.70 -16.89 -0.92
CA GLN A 64 -14.62 -17.67 -1.76
C GLN A 64 -14.85 -19.10 -1.24
N HIS A 65 -14.05 -19.59 -0.30
CA HIS A 65 -14.28 -20.90 0.31
C HIS A 65 -15.53 -20.91 1.21
N GLU A 66 -16.19 -22.06 1.32
CA GLU A 66 -17.42 -22.23 2.12
C GLU A 66 -17.17 -21.93 3.61
N THR A 67 -16.03 -22.37 4.14
CA THR A 67 -15.54 -22.03 5.48
C THR A 67 -14.74 -20.74 5.44
N ARG A 68 -15.43 -19.60 5.51
CA ARG A 68 -14.80 -18.27 5.50
C ARG A 68 -14.13 -18.00 6.85
N PRO A 69 -12.78 -17.95 6.94
CA PRO A 69 -12.14 -17.49 8.16
C PRO A 69 -12.44 -16.00 8.38
N ALA A 70 -12.50 -15.57 9.65
CA ALA A 70 -12.61 -14.15 9.96
C ALA A 70 -11.42 -13.38 9.37
N VAL A 71 -11.68 -12.28 8.67
CA VAL A 71 -10.65 -11.45 8.00
C VAL A 71 -9.54 -11.05 8.98
N LEU A 72 -9.91 -10.71 10.22
CA LEU A 72 -8.96 -10.38 11.28
C LEU A 72 -8.03 -11.55 11.63
N SER A 73 -8.57 -12.78 11.67
CA SER A 73 -7.77 -13.99 11.93
C SER A 73 -6.74 -14.19 10.83
N LEU A 74 -7.15 -14.02 9.57
CA LEU A 74 -6.25 -14.12 8.42
C LEU A 74 -5.13 -13.08 8.50
N VAL A 75 -5.44 -11.82 8.84
CA VAL A 75 -4.43 -10.75 9.01
C VAL A 75 -3.47 -11.08 10.16
N VAL A 76 -3.98 -11.51 11.31
CA VAL A 76 -3.13 -11.82 12.49
C VAL A 76 -2.22 -13.02 12.22
N TRP A 77 -2.74 -14.11 11.66
CA TRP A 77 -1.94 -15.30 11.39
C TRP A 77 -0.95 -15.09 10.24
N SER A 78 -1.34 -14.34 9.21
CA SER A 78 -0.41 -14.01 8.11
C SER A 78 0.70 -13.08 8.56
N ALA A 79 0.47 -12.20 9.55
CA ALA A 79 1.49 -11.29 10.09
C ALA A 79 2.66 -11.99 10.79
N LEU A 80 2.54 -13.28 11.14
CA LEU A 80 3.66 -14.06 11.68
C LEU A 80 4.69 -14.42 10.61
N ILE A 81 4.26 -14.56 9.35
CA ILE A 81 5.12 -14.99 8.24
C ILE A 81 6.19 -13.91 7.93
N PRO A 82 5.86 -12.61 7.81
CA PRO A 82 6.85 -11.56 7.53
C PRO A 82 7.93 -11.37 8.59
N ILE A 83 7.72 -11.83 9.84
CA ILE A 83 8.70 -11.64 10.93
C ILE A 83 10.07 -12.20 10.55
N VAL A 84 10.11 -13.42 10.01
CA VAL A 84 11.37 -14.10 9.66
C VAL A 84 12.08 -13.42 8.46
N PRO A 85 11.40 -13.14 7.33
CA PRO A 85 11.98 -12.38 6.23
C PRO A 85 12.46 -10.98 6.65
N PHE A 86 11.70 -10.24 7.46
CA PHE A 86 12.10 -8.91 7.90
C PHE A 86 13.31 -8.97 8.85
N MET A 87 13.37 -9.94 9.75
CA MET A 87 14.52 -10.13 10.63
C MET A 87 15.77 -10.50 9.82
N ALA A 88 15.64 -11.39 8.83
CA ALA A 88 16.74 -11.72 7.92
C ALA A 88 17.17 -10.51 7.08
N ALA A 89 16.23 -9.73 6.57
CA ALA A 89 16.52 -8.52 5.79
C ALA A 89 17.24 -7.47 6.65
N SER A 90 16.78 -7.21 7.87
CA SER A 90 17.44 -6.27 8.79
C SER A 90 18.85 -6.75 9.16
N PHE A 91 19.03 -8.07 9.39
CA PHE A 91 20.36 -8.63 9.63
C PHE A 91 21.32 -8.44 8.44
N ILE A 92 20.84 -8.62 7.21
CA ILE A 92 21.66 -8.51 5.98
C ILE A 92 21.93 -7.04 5.62
N LEU A 93 20.94 -6.15 5.78
CA LEU A 93 21.01 -4.76 5.31
C LEU A 93 21.57 -3.81 6.39
N ASP A 94 21.08 -3.88 7.62
CA ASP A 94 21.46 -2.98 8.71
C ASP A 94 22.66 -3.50 9.51
N GLY A 95 22.87 -4.82 9.49
CA GLY A 95 23.93 -5.51 10.21
C GLY A 95 23.60 -5.81 11.68
N PRO A 96 24.25 -6.83 12.29
CA PRO A 96 23.93 -7.29 13.64
C PRO A 96 24.18 -6.25 14.72
N GLN A 97 25.15 -5.35 14.53
CA GLN A 97 25.48 -4.31 15.51
C GLN A 97 24.38 -3.24 15.60
N THR A 98 23.84 -2.80 14.47
CA THR A 98 22.73 -1.85 14.41
C THR A 98 21.46 -2.45 15.00
N MET A 99 21.19 -3.74 14.70
CA MET A 99 20.03 -4.46 15.25
C MET A 99 20.08 -4.55 16.78
N LEU A 100 21.25 -4.89 17.35
CA LEU A 100 21.44 -4.96 18.81
C LEU A 100 21.35 -3.57 19.46
N LYS A 101 21.95 -2.55 18.84
CA LYS A 101 21.91 -1.18 19.34
C LYS A 101 20.48 -0.64 19.40
N SER A 102 19.68 -0.86 18.35
CA SER A 102 18.26 -0.49 18.32
C SER A 102 17.43 -1.21 19.38
N LEU A 103 17.85 -2.40 19.81
CA LEU A 103 17.17 -3.16 20.87
C LEU A 103 17.51 -2.64 22.27
N VAL A 104 18.74 -2.15 22.46
CA VAL A 104 19.23 -1.62 23.74
C VAL A 104 18.82 -0.16 23.95
N GLU A 105 18.84 0.65 22.90
CA GLU A 105 18.51 2.08 22.92
C GLU A 105 17.04 2.36 22.55
N ILE A 106 16.15 1.40 22.81
CA ILE A 106 14.74 1.58 22.44
C ILE A 106 14.12 2.71 23.26
N ASP A 107 13.74 3.80 22.60
CA ASP A 107 13.07 4.93 23.23
C ASP A 107 11.56 4.68 23.38
N LEU A 108 10.94 5.36 24.35
CA LEU A 108 9.51 5.31 24.61
C LEU A 108 8.70 5.72 23.37
N THR A 109 9.21 6.68 22.58
CA THR A 109 8.58 7.11 21.33
C THR A 109 8.48 5.97 20.31
N THR A 110 9.52 5.15 20.19
CA THR A 110 9.54 3.98 19.31
C THR A 110 8.53 2.94 19.76
N ILE A 111 8.47 2.66 21.05
CA ILE A 111 7.50 1.71 21.63
C ILE A 111 6.05 2.19 21.38
N LEU A 112 5.75 3.45 21.68
CA LEU A 112 4.41 4.01 21.46
C LEU A 112 4.03 4.00 19.99
N SER A 113 4.98 4.29 19.09
CA SER A 113 4.77 4.24 17.64
C SER A 113 4.46 2.82 17.16
N LEU A 114 5.18 1.80 17.67
CA LEU A 114 4.92 0.39 17.35
C LEU A 114 3.53 -0.06 17.85
N ILE A 115 3.15 0.32 19.08
CA ILE A 115 1.82 0.02 19.63
C ILE A 115 0.73 0.68 18.79
N TYR A 116 0.90 1.96 18.42
CA TYR A 116 -0.03 2.66 17.56
C TYR A 116 -0.18 1.97 16.19
N LEU A 117 0.93 1.59 15.56
CA LEU A 117 0.92 0.96 14.24
C LEU A 117 0.27 -0.44 14.28
N ALA A 118 0.56 -1.23 15.32
CA ALA A 118 0.01 -2.57 15.46
C ALA A 118 -1.49 -2.54 15.83
N LEU A 119 -1.87 -1.79 16.86
CA LEU A 119 -3.25 -1.82 17.37
C LEU A 119 -4.16 -0.90 16.57
N VAL A 120 -3.79 0.37 16.41
CA VAL A 120 -4.66 1.37 15.80
C VAL A 120 -4.60 1.26 14.27
N ALA A 121 -3.42 1.36 13.67
CA ALA A 121 -3.33 1.36 12.21
C ALA A 121 -3.68 -0.02 11.62
N SER A 122 -3.19 -1.11 12.21
CA SER A 122 -3.40 -2.45 11.65
C SER A 122 -4.68 -3.10 12.16
N ILE A 123 -4.83 -3.39 13.45
CA ILE A 123 -5.98 -4.14 13.96
C ILE A 123 -7.29 -3.37 13.77
N ILE A 124 -7.37 -2.11 14.21
CA ILE A 124 -8.59 -1.30 14.04
C ILE A 124 -8.81 -0.97 12.56
N GLY A 125 -7.75 -0.59 11.81
CA GLY A 125 -7.85 -0.29 10.38
C GLY A 125 -8.39 -1.46 9.56
N TYR A 126 -7.76 -2.64 9.64
CA TYR A 126 -8.22 -3.84 8.95
C TYR A 126 -9.57 -4.35 9.48
N GLY A 127 -9.85 -4.17 10.78
CA GLY A 127 -11.14 -4.50 11.38
C GLY A 127 -12.30 -3.68 10.81
N ILE A 128 -12.13 -2.35 10.72
CA ILE A 128 -13.09 -1.44 10.10
C ILE A 128 -13.23 -1.77 8.61
N TRP A 129 -12.12 -1.96 7.91
CA TRP A 129 -12.12 -2.31 6.49
C TRP A 129 -12.86 -3.63 6.21
N GLY A 130 -12.56 -4.68 6.97
CA GLY A 130 -13.24 -5.97 6.89
C GLY A 130 -14.73 -5.87 7.21
N SER A 131 -15.11 -5.07 8.20
CA SER A 131 -16.52 -4.81 8.54
C SER A 131 -17.25 -4.04 7.44
N LEU A 132 -16.61 -3.03 6.84
CA LEU A 132 -17.16 -2.28 5.72
C LEU A 132 -17.37 -3.15 4.50
N LEU A 133 -16.41 -4.01 4.14
CA LEU A 133 -16.57 -4.96 3.03
C LEU A 133 -17.61 -6.05 3.32
N GLY A 134 -17.85 -6.39 4.59
CA GLY A 134 -18.90 -7.31 4.99
C GLY A 134 -20.31 -6.71 4.96
N ARG A 135 -20.42 -5.39 5.15
CA ARG A 135 -21.71 -4.66 5.26
C ARG A 135 -22.11 -3.87 4.01
N TYR A 136 -21.14 -3.45 3.21
CA TYR A 136 -21.34 -2.60 2.04
C TYR A 136 -20.71 -3.23 0.79
N GLU A 137 -21.32 -2.98 -0.37
CA GLU A 137 -20.77 -3.40 -1.66
C GLU A 137 -19.42 -2.73 -1.93
N THR A 138 -18.49 -3.47 -2.53
CA THR A 138 -17.08 -3.07 -2.74
C THR A 138 -16.92 -1.68 -3.38
N TRP A 139 -17.84 -1.27 -4.26
CA TRP A 139 -17.80 0.03 -4.93
C TRP A 139 -18.10 1.22 -4.01
N ARG A 140 -18.77 1.02 -2.87
CA ARG A 140 -18.99 2.08 -1.86
C ARG A 140 -17.78 2.28 -0.96
N VAL A 141 -17.00 1.22 -0.77
CA VAL A 141 -15.82 1.22 0.12
C VAL A 141 -14.55 1.61 -0.64
N ALA A 142 -14.46 1.30 -1.94
CA ALA A 142 -13.31 1.63 -2.77
C ALA A 142 -12.92 3.13 -2.77
N PRO A 143 -13.87 4.11 -2.79
CA PRO A 143 -13.52 5.52 -2.71
C PRO A 143 -12.82 5.94 -1.41
N LEU A 144 -13.00 5.21 -0.30
CA LEU A 144 -12.37 5.52 0.98
C LEU A 144 -10.85 5.31 0.93
N SER A 145 -10.36 4.31 0.17
CA SER A 145 -8.92 4.13 -0.03
C SER A 145 -8.27 5.29 -0.79
N LEU A 146 -9.05 6.01 -1.60
CA LEU A 146 -8.57 7.15 -2.37
C LEU A 146 -8.33 8.38 -1.49
N LEU A 147 -8.93 8.41 -0.30
CA LEU A 147 -8.71 9.47 0.68
C LEU A 147 -7.41 9.28 1.48
N VAL A 148 -6.80 8.09 1.45
CA VAL A 148 -5.57 7.80 2.21
C VAL A 148 -4.44 8.79 1.91
N PRO A 149 -4.09 9.10 0.64
CA PRO A 149 -3.07 10.10 0.33
C PRO A 149 -3.43 11.50 0.81
N VAL A 150 -4.71 11.89 0.73
CA VAL A 150 -5.18 13.22 1.16
C VAL A 150 -5.05 13.37 2.67
N VAL A 151 -5.50 12.37 3.43
CA VAL A 151 -5.35 12.35 4.89
C VAL A 151 -3.89 12.30 5.28
N GLY A 152 -3.06 11.54 4.54
CA GLY A 152 -1.61 11.48 4.74
C GLY A 152 -0.94 12.85 4.58
N LEU A 153 -1.21 13.55 3.48
CA LEU A 153 -0.67 14.89 3.21
C LEU A 153 -1.18 15.93 4.21
N ALA A 154 -2.48 15.89 4.54
CA ALA A 154 -3.05 16.80 5.54
C ALA A 154 -2.42 16.56 6.93
N SER A 155 -2.19 15.30 7.30
CA SER A 155 -1.54 14.95 8.55
C SER A 155 -0.06 15.36 8.57
N ALA A 156 0.67 15.20 7.45
CA ALA A 156 2.05 15.66 7.33
C ALA A 156 2.13 17.20 7.47
N ALA A 157 1.24 17.94 6.83
CA ALA A 157 1.19 19.39 6.95
C ALA A 157 0.83 19.86 8.37
N LEU A 158 -0.14 19.21 9.03
CA LEU A 158 -0.63 19.63 10.33
C LEU A 158 0.22 19.15 11.52
N LEU A 159 0.82 17.96 11.42
CA LEU A 159 1.54 17.32 12.53
C LEU A 159 3.06 17.41 12.39
N LEU A 160 3.59 17.43 11.16
CA LEU A 160 5.03 17.52 10.90
C LEU A 160 5.46 18.93 10.46
N ASP A 161 4.52 19.88 10.34
CA ASP A 161 4.75 21.26 9.88
C ASP A 161 5.45 21.32 8.50
N GLU A 162 5.26 20.28 7.68
CA GLU A 162 5.83 20.23 6.34
C GLU A 162 5.13 21.23 5.41
N THR A 163 5.92 22.11 4.78
CA THR A 163 5.41 23.03 3.78
C THR A 163 5.05 22.26 2.51
N LEU A 164 3.75 21.97 2.33
CA LEU A 164 3.24 21.34 1.13
C LEU A 164 3.54 22.22 -0.09
N SER A 165 4.38 21.70 -0.98
CA SER A 165 4.69 22.33 -2.26
C SER A 165 3.42 22.42 -3.13
N VAL A 166 3.28 23.50 -3.91
CA VAL A 166 2.22 23.63 -4.93
C VAL A 166 2.21 22.42 -5.86
N LEU A 167 3.39 21.84 -6.14
CA LEU A 167 3.52 20.63 -6.95
C LEU A 167 2.91 19.40 -6.28
N GLN A 168 3.05 19.24 -4.96
CA GLN A 168 2.46 18.14 -4.19
C GLN A 168 0.93 18.29 -4.11
N LEU A 169 0.42 19.51 -3.94
CA LEU A 169 -1.01 19.80 -3.97
C LEU A 169 -1.62 19.54 -5.36
N CYS A 170 -0.95 19.97 -6.43
CA CYS A 170 -1.36 19.66 -7.80
C CYS A 170 -1.30 18.15 -8.07
N GLY A 171 -0.26 17.46 -7.59
CA GLY A 171 -0.14 16.00 -7.69
C GLY A 171 -1.26 15.27 -6.95
N ALA A 172 -1.59 15.70 -5.73
CA ALA A 172 -2.71 15.17 -4.96
C ALA A 172 -4.06 15.40 -5.68
N GLY A 173 -4.26 16.58 -6.25
CA GLY A 173 -5.43 16.90 -7.07
C GLY A 173 -5.55 16.05 -8.33
N LEU A 174 -4.43 15.82 -9.03
CA LEU A 174 -4.37 14.92 -10.20
C LEU A 174 -4.63 13.47 -9.83
N ILE A 175 -4.08 13.00 -8.71
CA ILE A 175 -4.35 11.64 -8.19
C ILE A 175 -5.84 11.52 -7.84
N MET A 176 -6.42 12.49 -7.14
CA MET A 176 -7.84 12.52 -6.83
C MET A 176 -8.72 12.53 -8.08
N ALA A 177 -8.36 13.33 -9.10
CA ALA A 177 -9.09 13.40 -10.37
C ALA A 177 -8.98 12.09 -11.16
N GLY A 178 -7.77 11.54 -11.30
CA GLY A 178 -7.53 10.27 -11.99
C GLY A 178 -8.22 9.10 -11.31
N LEU A 179 -8.23 9.07 -9.98
CA LEU A 179 -8.91 8.05 -9.19
C LEU A 179 -10.43 8.23 -9.17
N TYR A 180 -10.95 9.46 -9.19
CA TYR A 180 -12.38 9.71 -9.40
C TYR A 180 -12.83 9.20 -10.77
N ILE A 181 -12.05 9.48 -11.83
CA ILE A 181 -12.33 8.98 -13.18
C ILE A 181 -12.16 7.45 -13.27
N ASN A 182 -11.29 6.82 -12.48
CA ASN A 182 -11.10 5.37 -12.49
C ASN A 182 -12.16 4.63 -11.65
N GLY A 183 -12.43 5.12 -10.43
CA GLY A 183 -13.38 4.53 -9.49
C GLY A 183 -14.85 4.81 -9.82
N PHE A 184 -15.15 5.97 -10.40
CA PHE A 184 -16.46 6.31 -10.97
C PHE A 184 -16.48 6.17 -12.50
N GLY A 185 -15.48 5.51 -13.08
CA GLY A 185 -15.26 5.45 -14.51
C GLY A 185 -16.45 4.94 -15.30
N LEU A 186 -17.15 5.92 -15.89
CA LEU A 186 -17.99 5.86 -17.09
C LEU A 186 -18.73 4.54 -17.25
N ARG A 187 -19.97 4.54 -16.72
CA ARG A 187 -21.09 3.66 -17.08
C ARG A 187 -20.81 2.63 -18.17
#